data_AF-A0A7C6PNC8-F1
#
_entry.id   AF-A0A7C6PNC8-F1
#
_cell.length_a   1.000
_cell.length_b   1.000
_cell.length_c   1.000
_cell.angle_alpha   90.00
_cell.angle_beta   90.00
_cell.angle_gamma   90.00
#
_symmetry.space_group_name_H-M   'P 1'
#
loop_
_entity.id
_entity.type
_entity.pdbx_description
1 polymer ?
#
loop_
_entity_poly.entity_id
_entity_poly.type
_entity_poly.pdbx_seq_one_letter_code
_entity_poly.pdbx_strand_id
1 'polypeptide(L)'
;MSDLLRNGVFPLPATLPAECHCLDLSGSHTPSELLQRIGTALGFPDWYDANFDALFDCLIDAANIDCLALTGLEAFAAAQAEAFSTLHLVLAAVCDVRGELGQPVCFYLAGLSDGRAHAGG
;
A
#
# COMPACT_ATOMS: atom_id res chain seq x y z
N MET A 1 -8.55 -24.77 -0.30
CA MET A 1 -9.61 -23.78 -0.55
C MET A 1 -9.04 -22.41 -0.15
N SER A 2 -8.64 -21.62 -1.15
CA SER A 2 -8.66 -20.14 -1.18
C SER A 2 -7.77 -19.25 -0.30
N ASP A 3 -6.88 -19.73 0.58
CA ASP A 3 -6.08 -18.84 1.45
C ASP A 3 -4.86 -18.13 0.80
N LEU A 4 -4.43 -18.52 -0.41
CA LEU A 4 -3.19 -17.98 -1.01
C LEU A 4 -3.31 -16.60 -1.66
N LEU A 5 -4.51 -16.01 -1.73
CA LEU A 5 -4.75 -14.72 -2.41
C LEU A 5 -4.94 -13.55 -1.43
N ARG A 6 -4.50 -13.71 -0.17
CA ARG A 6 -4.72 -12.73 0.90
C ARG A 6 -3.44 -12.09 1.46
N ASN A 7 -2.28 -12.41 0.91
CA ASN A 7 -1.01 -11.85 1.36
C ASN A 7 -0.17 -11.39 0.17
N GLY A 8 0.11 -10.09 0.10
CA GLY A 8 0.93 -9.53 -0.97
C GLY A 8 0.46 -8.18 -1.48
N VAL A 9 1.23 -7.67 -2.44
CA VAL A 9 0.98 -6.39 -3.09
C VAL A 9 0.48 -6.63 -4.50
N PHE A 10 -0.70 -6.10 -4.83
CA PHE A 10 -1.43 -6.35 -6.06
C PHE A 10 -1.78 -5.05 -6.79
N PRO A 11 -1.95 -5.07 -8.12
CA PRO A 11 -2.52 -3.94 -8.84
C PRO A 11 -3.98 -3.72 -8.43
N LEU A 12 -4.42 -2.45 -8.37
CA LEU A 12 -5.79 -2.11 -8.04
C LEU A 12 -6.80 -2.79 -9.01
N PRO A 13 -7.71 -3.64 -8.53
CA PRO A 13 -8.72 -4.27 -9.36
C PRO A 13 -9.82 -3.27 -9.73
N ALA A 14 -10.56 -3.55 -10.81
CA ALA A 14 -11.72 -2.75 -11.21
C ALA A 14 -12.85 -2.75 -10.14
N THR A 15 -12.93 -3.83 -9.37
CA THR A 15 -13.87 -3.97 -8.26
C THR A 15 -13.10 -4.38 -7.01
N LEU A 16 -13.07 -3.49 -6.02
CA LEU A 16 -12.48 -3.81 -4.71
C LEU A 16 -13.44 -4.67 -3.88
N PRO A 17 -12.91 -5.61 -3.08
CA PRO A 17 -13.70 -6.33 -2.07
C PRO A 17 -14.34 -5.35 -1.08
N ALA A 18 -15.56 -5.65 -0.62
CA ALA A 18 -16.30 -4.79 0.31
C ALA A 18 -15.61 -4.65 1.68
N GLU A 19 -14.76 -5.61 2.06
CA GLU A 19 -13.96 -5.61 3.28
C GLU A 19 -12.66 -4.80 3.16
N CYS A 20 -12.28 -4.36 1.96
CA CYS A 20 -11.06 -3.59 1.74
C CYS A 20 -11.24 -2.11 2.07
N HIS A 21 -10.33 -1.56 2.86
CA HIS A 21 -10.26 -0.14 3.11
C HIS A 21 -9.69 0.59 1.89
N CYS A 22 -10.48 1.44 1.26
CA CYS A 22 -10.02 2.28 0.16
C CYS A 22 -9.55 3.63 0.69
N LEU A 23 -8.27 3.95 0.47
CA LEU A 23 -7.63 5.20 0.84
C LEU A 23 -7.30 6.00 -0.41
N ASP A 24 -7.89 7.19 -0.50
CA ASP A 24 -7.58 8.16 -1.53
C ASP A 24 -6.35 9.01 -1.15
N LEU A 25 -5.26 8.82 -1.90
CA LEU A 25 -4.01 9.54 -1.75
C LEU A 25 -3.81 10.60 -2.84
N SER A 26 -4.87 10.88 -3.62
CA SER A 26 -4.87 11.89 -4.66
C SER A 26 -4.42 13.25 -4.13
N GLY A 27 -3.55 13.92 -4.89
CA GLY A 27 -3.00 15.24 -4.52
C GLY A 27 -1.78 15.21 -3.61
N SER A 28 -1.25 14.03 -3.26
CA SER A 28 0.02 13.91 -2.54
C SER A 28 1.18 13.98 -3.54
N HIS A 29 2.02 15.03 -3.44
CA HIS A 29 3.11 15.26 -4.41
C HIS A 29 4.48 14.90 -3.83
N THR A 30 4.57 14.82 -2.51
CA THR A 30 5.79 14.43 -1.79
C THR A 30 5.57 13.14 -0.99
N PRO A 31 6.64 12.34 -0.75
CA PRO A 31 6.54 11.12 0.03
C PRO A 31 6.05 11.40 1.46
N SER A 32 6.49 12.50 2.07
CA SER A 32 6.06 12.87 3.42
C SER A 32 4.56 13.22 3.48
N GLU A 33 4.01 13.94 2.49
CA GLU A 33 2.56 14.20 2.42
C GLU A 33 1.77 12.91 2.24
N LEU A 34 2.25 12.01 1.38
CA LEU A 34 1.63 10.72 1.14
C LEU A 34 1.59 9.89 2.43
N LEU A 35 2.72 9.78 3.11
CA LEU A 35 2.88 9.05 4.37
C LEU A 35 1.99 9.66 5.47
N GLN A 36 1.99 10.98 5.64
CA GLN A 36 1.09 11.66 6.58
C GLN A 36 -0.38 11.37 6.29
N ARG A 37 -0.78 11.37 5.01
CA ARG A 37 -2.17 11.10 4.62
C ARG A 37 -2.56 9.65 4.91
N ILE A 38 -1.66 8.69 4.66
CA ILE A 38 -1.85 7.29 5.06
C ILE A 38 -2.01 7.19 6.58
N GLY A 39 -1.09 7.77 7.34
CA GLY A 39 -1.13 7.70 8.80
C GLY A 39 -2.39 8.35 9.38
N THR A 40 -2.81 9.49 8.84
CA THR A 40 -4.05 10.16 9.26
C THR A 40 -5.27 9.31 8.94
N ALA A 41 -5.32 8.69 7.75
CA ALA A 41 -6.46 7.86 7.34
C ALA A 41 -6.55 6.54 8.11
N LEU A 42 -5.41 5.97 8.52
CA LEU A 42 -5.35 4.76 9.34
C LEU A 42 -5.40 5.04 10.85
N GLY A 43 -5.33 6.31 11.27
CA GLY A 43 -5.32 6.68 12.68
C GLY A 43 -4.03 6.29 13.40
N PHE A 44 -2.88 6.41 12.72
CA PHE A 44 -1.58 6.14 13.31
C PHE A 44 -1.27 7.05 14.50
N PRO A 45 -0.50 6.55 15.48
CA PRO A 45 -0.19 7.25 16.72
C PRO A 45 0.70 8.48 16.53
N ASP A 46 0.73 9.38 17.51
CA ASP A 46 1.46 10.66 17.47
C ASP A 46 2.99 10.54 17.26
N TRP A 47 3.58 9.35 17.46
CA TRP A 47 4.99 9.09 17.17
C TRP A 47 5.29 8.82 15.69
N TYR A 48 4.25 8.75 14.85
CA TYR A 48 4.39 8.53 13.41
C TYR A 48 4.99 9.76 12.72
N ASP A 49 6.28 9.69 12.42
CA ASP A 49 7.04 10.80 11.80
C ASP A 49 6.87 10.88 10.26
N ALA A 50 5.91 10.15 9.68
CA ALA A 50 5.70 10.07 8.23
C ALA A 50 6.96 9.66 7.43
N ASN A 51 7.67 8.66 7.96
CA ASN A 51 8.77 7.98 7.29
C ASN A 51 8.37 6.54 6.89
N PHE A 52 9.10 5.95 5.94
CA PHE A 52 8.86 4.58 5.47
C PHE A 52 9.05 3.51 6.56
N ASP A 53 10.05 3.65 7.42
CA ASP A 53 10.23 2.75 8.57
C ASP A 53 9.07 2.86 9.56
N ALA A 54 8.62 4.08 9.86
CA ALA A 54 7.48 4.29 10.75
C ALA A 54 6.18 3.71 10.14
N LEU A 55 6.03 3.78 8.81
CA LEU A 55 4.92 3.14 8.09
C LEU A 55 4.99 1.62 8.24
N PHE A 56 6.17 1.02 8.06
CA PHE A 56 6.38 -0.42 8.22
C PHE A 56 5.98 -0.90 9.61
N ASP A 57 6.51 -0.25 10.67
CA ASP A 57 6.19 -0.60 12.06
C ASP A 57 4.69 -0.48 12.36
N CYS A 58 4.07 0.63 11.94
CA CYS A 58 2.62 0.82 12.14
C CYS A 58 1.79 -0.22 11.40
N LEU A 59 2.16 -0.58 10.16
CA LEU A 59 1.39 -1.54 9.36
C LEU A 59 1.54 -2.98 9.84
N ILE A 60 2.69 -3.34 10.42
CA ILE A 60 2.87 -4.63 11.09
C ILE A 60 1.98 -4.73 12.33
N ASP A 61 1.93 -3.66 13.13
CA ASP A 61 1.11 -3.63 14.35
C ASP A 61 -0.40 -3.48 14.03
N ALA A 62 -0.76 -3.03 12.83
CA ALA A 62 -2.14 -2.86 12.35
C ALA A 62 -2.83 -4.20 12.00
N ALA A 63 -2.92 -5.10 12.98
CA ALA A 63 -3.54 -6.42 12.89
C ALA A 63 -5.03 -6.39 12.51
N ASN A 64 -5.70 -5.24 12.65
CA ASN A 64 -7.11 -5.04 12.29
C ASN A 64 -7.34 -4.71 10.80
N ILE A 65 -6.27 -4.61 10.01
CA ILE A 65 -6.33 -4.33 8.58
C ILE A 65 -5.91 -5.58 7.82
N ASP A 66 -6.87 -6.27 7.22
CA ASP A 66 -6.61 -7.45 6.37
C ASP A 66 -6.46 -7.06 4.89
N CYS A 67 -7.08 -5.95 4.48
CA CYS A 67 -7.05 -5.47 3.11
C CYS A 67 -7.08 -3.93 3.01
N LEU A 68 -6.13 -3.38 2.27
CA LEU A 68 -5.98 -1.94 2.03
C LEU A 68 -5.79 -1.66 0.54
N ALA A 69 -6.53 -0.70 0.00
CA ALA A 69 -6.43 -0.23 -1.36
C ALA A 69 -6.04 1.24 -1.40
N LEU A 70 -4.91 1.54 -2.02
CA LEU A 70 -4.32 2.86 -2.13
C LEU A 70 -4.58 3.38 -3.55
N THR A 71 -5.44 4.39 -3.67
CA THR A 71 -5.83 5.01 -4.94
C THR A 71 -5.23 6.40 -5.08
N GLY A 72 -5.21 6.95 -6.30
CA GLY A 72 -4.68 8.30 -6.53
C GLY A 72 -3.15 8.42 -6.50
N LEU A 73 -2.45 7.29 -6.60
CA LEU A 73 -0.99 7.21 -6.58
C LEU A 73 -0.33 7.48 -7.93
N GLU A 74 -1.08 7.55 -9.03
CA GLU A 74 -0.54 7.66 -10.39
C GLU A 74 0.34 8.91 -10.58
N ALA A 75 -0.14 10.07 -10.11
CA ALA A 75 0.60 11.32 -10.17
C ALA A 75 1.86 11.28 -9.29
N PHE A 76 1.76 10.65 -8.11
CA PHE A 76 2.88 10.46 -7.21
C PHE A 76 3.94 9.52 -7.80
N ALA A 77 3.53 8.37 -8.33
CA ALA A 77 4.41 7.40 -8.97
C ALA A 77 5.15 8.02 -10.17
N ALA A 78 4.48 8.87 -10.95
CA ALA A 78 5.09 9.60 -12.06
C ALA A 78 6.09 10.67 -11.59
N ALA A 79 5.82 11.37 -10.48
CA ALA A 79 6.69 12.41 -9.95
C ALA A 79 7.85 11.87 -9.09
N GLN A 80 7.64 10.76 -8.39
CA GLN A 80 8.49 10.23 -7.33
C GLN A 80 8.67 8.70 -7.48
N ALA A 81 9.18 8.26 -8.63
CA ALA A 81 9.34 6.84 -8.94
C ALA A 81 10.22 6.07 -7.94
N GLU A 82 11.29 6.69 -7.42
CA GLU A 82 12.14 6.09 -6.38
C GLU A 82 11.37 5.88 -5.08
N ALA A 83 10.67 6.91 -4.59
CA ALA A 83 9.89 6.81 -3.36
C ALA A 83 8.72 5.83 -3.49
N PHE A 84 8.09 5.74 -4.68
CA PHE A 84 7.06 4.75 -4.97
C PHE A 84 7.63 3.32 -4.96
N SER A 85 8.85 3.13 -5.46
CA SER A 85 9.56 1.84 -5.40
C SER A 85 9.87 1.45 -3.95
N THR A 86 10.31 2.41 -3.14
CA THR A 86 10.51 2.20 -1.69
C THR A 86 9.20 1.84 -0.98
N LEU A 87 8.11 2.54 -1.28
CA LEU A 87 6.78 2.22 -0.74
C LEU A 87 6.39 0.77 -1.05
N HIS A 88 6.58 0.35 -2.30
CA HIS A 88 6.29 -1.02 -2.71
C HIS A 88 7.12 -2.05 -1.94
N LEU A 89 8.42 -1.80 -1.75
CA LEU A 89 9.30 -2.68 -0.96
C LEU A 89 8.85 -2.77 0.50
N VAL A 90 8.47 -1.64 1.10
CA VAL A 90 7.95 -1.60 2.47
C VAL A 90 6.67 -2.42 2.60
N LEU A 91 5.69 -2.20 1.72
CA LEU A 91 4.43 -2.95 1.73
C LEU A 91 4.64 -4.45 1.53
N ALA A 92 5.53 -4.83 0.62
CA ALA A 92 5.88 -6.24 0.40
C ALA A 92 6.54 -6.86 1.64
N ALA A 93 7.43 -6.14 2.32
CA ALA A 93 8.04 -6.58 3.56
C ALA A 93 7.02 -6.73 4.69
N VAL A 94 6.06 -5.81 4.81
CA VAL A 94 4.94 -5.94 5.77
C VAL A 94 4.16 -7.23 5.52
N CYS A 95 3.81 -7.52 4.26
CA CYS A 95 3.11 -8.76 3.91
C CYS A 95 3.91 -10.01 4.31
N ASP A 96 5.23 -10.00 4.09
CA ASP A 96 6.09 -11.12 4.45
C ASP A 96 6.06 -11.36 5.96
N VAL A 97 6.37 -10.33 6.76
CA VAL A 97 6.38 -10.39 8.23
C VAL A 97 5.02 -10.77 8.79
N ARG A 98 3.95 -10.12 8.32
CA ARG A 98 2.60 -10.42 8.78
C ARG A 98 2.11 -11.80 8.35
N GLY A 99 2.54 -12.27 7.19
CA GLY A 99 2.35 -13.64 6.74
C GLY A 99 2.98 -14.64 7.69
N GLU A 100 4.22 -14.39 8.13
CA GLU A 100 4.90 -15.21 9.14
C GLU A 100 4.23 -15.17 10.53
N LEU A 101 3.66 -14.02 10.90
CA LEU A 101 2.89 -13.84 12.14
C LEU A 101 1.48 -14.46 12.08
N GLY A 102 1.04 -14.97 10.92
CA GLY A 102 -0.29 -15.55 10.72
C GLY A 102 -1.42 -14.50 10.59
N GLN A 103 -1.08 -13.26 10.25
CA GLN A 103 -1.99 -12.13 10.10
C GLN A 103 -1.89 -11.54 8.68
N PRO A 104 -2.16 -12.34 7.62
CA PRO A 104 -1.89 -11.95 6.23
C PRO A 104 -2.59 -10.63 5.87
N VAL A 105 -1.93 -9.83 5.03
CA VAL A 105 -2.47 -8.54 4.58
C VAL A 105 -2.33 -8.37 3.07
N CYS A 106 -3.37 -7.84 2.45
CA CYS A 106 -3.36 -7.45 1.04
C CYS A 106 -3.26 -5.95 0.87
N PHE A 107 -2.31 -5.52 0.04
CA PHE A 107 -2.24 -4.14 -0.44
C PHE A 107 -2.56 -4.08 -1.92
N TYR A 108 -3.48 -3.20 -2.30
CA TYR A 108 -3.79 -2.88 -3.69
C TYR A 108 -3.30 -1.48 -4.01
N LEU A 109 -2.54 -1.29 -5.09
CA LEU A 109 -2.07 0.05 -5.49
C LEU A 109 -2.52 0.42 -6.91
N ALA A 110 -3.02 1.65 -7.05
CA ALA A 110 -3.21 2.28 -8.35
C ALA A 110 -1.85 2.65 -8.96
N GLY A 111 -1.67 2.41 -10.26
CA GLY A 111 -0.41 2.71 -10.96
C GLY A 111 0.64 1.61 -10.89
N LEU A 112 0.35 0.47 -10.24
CA LEU A 112 1.12 -0.75 -10.48
C LEU A 112 0.81 -1.18 -11.92
N SER A 113 1.71 -0.85 -12.85
CA SER A 113 1.61 -1.35 -14.21
C SER A 113 1.53 -2.87 -14.11
N ASP A 114 0.38 -3.46 -14.42
CA ASP A 114 0.33 -4.85 -14.83
C ASP A 114 1.45 -4.99 -15.86
N GLY A 115 2.36 -5.95 -15.70
CA GLY A 115 3.52 -6.12 -16.58
C GLY A 115 3.17 -6.31 -18.07
N ARG A 116 1.91 -6.16 -18.49
CA ARG A 116 1.44 -6.00 -19.86
C ARG A 116 1.30 -4.53 -20.28
N ALA A 117 2.42 -3.82 -20.32
CA ALA A 117 2.51 -2.60 -21.11
C ALA A 117 3.74 -2.63 -22.03
N HIS A 118 3.98 -3.74 -22.75
CA HIS A 118 4.75 -3.72 -24.00
C HIS A 118 4.29 -4.82 -24.96
N ALA A 119 3.30 -4.50 -25.79
CA ALA A 119 3.21 -4.97 -27.18
C ALA A 119 2.33 -3.97 -27.94
N GLY A 120 2.93 -2.81 -28.27
CA GLY A 120 2.41 -1.93 -29.29
C GLY A 120 3.06 -2.24 -30.64
N GLY A 121 2.31 -2.05 -31.72
CA GLY A 121 2.83 -1.95 -33.09
C GLY A 121 2.41 -3.07 -34.01
#